data_AF-A0A1M3NFC3-F1
#
_entry.id   AF-A0A1M3NFC3-F1
#
_cell.length_a   1.000
_cell.length_b   1.000
_cell.length_c   1.000
_cell.angle_alpha   90.00
_cell.angle_beta   90.00
_cell.angle_gamma   90.00
#
_symmetry.space_group_name_H-M   'P 1'
#
loop_
_entity.id
_entity.type
_entity.pdbx_description
1 polymer ?
#
loop_
_entity_poly.entity_id
_entity_poly.type
_entity_poly.pdbx_seq_one_letter_code
_entity_poly.pdbx_strand_id
1 'polypeptide(L)'
;MDPWAPINGISLERYAELSAEVDGTQDPEKQAEIVGRLGVQRADWEAAKSGWTARMQDMSLMGQVAMRYMPLYQAALAKKSPGGAPQISFEDYVAMSACVPVIGYEGMLQHYKVTSAQWTMIAGHWNSVIPTNPQYMQYGLLVQQETARIRAGGQPKPVAIGAGGAAAQGPGAQGAMPAAANPYAQQPANPYAQQAANPYTQQTPYAQQAANAYGQQAPYGQQAHYNAQAQHVGAQLGSAFNAFGSALGSLVDSAVGGLGVGARVMVQWSDGNRYPGTVTAVQSGQVEVAFPDGRRFWVPQGYVSVTY
;
A
#
# COMPACT_ATOMS: atom_id res chain seq x y z
N MET A 1 -19.57 12.40 21.20
CA MET A 1 -19.20 11.11 21.82
C MET A 1 -17.70 11.14 22.01
N ASP A 2 -17.16 10.73 23.16
CA ASP A 2 -15.71 10.67 23.34
C ASP A 2 -15.12 9.65 22.35
N PRO A 3 -14.26 10.06 21.40
CA PRO A 3 -13.67 9.15 20.40
C PRO A 3 -12.77 8.07 21.02
N TRP A 4 -12.41 8.21 22.30
CA TRP A 4 -11.57 7.29 23.04
C TRP A 4 -12.36 6.37 23.98
N ALA A 5 -13.67 6.57 24.11
CA ALA A 5 -14.50 5.76 25.00
C ALA A 5 -14.41 4.27 24.61
N PRO A 6 -14.14 3.36 25.55
CA PRO A 6 -14.10 1.93 25.29
C PRO A 6 -15.38 1.42 24.62
N ILE A 7 -15.23 0.46 23.70
CA ILE A 7 -16.35 -0.16 22.99
C ILE A 7 -16.60 -1.50 23.66
N ASN A 8 -17.75 -1.65 24.33
CA ASN A 8 -18.05 -2.80 25.20
C ASN A 8 -16.93 -3.10 26.21
N GLY A 9 -16.36 -2.06 26.82
CA GLY A 9 -15.26 -2.19 27.80
C GLY A 9 -13.89 -2.47 27.18
N ILE A 10 -13.78 -2.58 25.85
CA ILE A 10 -12.50 -2.76 25.15
C ILE A 10 -11.93 -1.39 24.77
N SER A 11 -10.88 -0.96 25.49
CA SER A 11 -10.13 0.26 25.15
C SER A 11 -9.35 0.10 23.85
N LEU A 12 -8.83 1.20 23.29
CA LEU A 12 -8.02 1.16 22.07
C LEU A 12 -6.73 0.34 22.28
N GLU A 13 -6.12 0.46 23.45
CA GLU A 13 -4.93 -0.29 23.86
C GLU A 13 -5.22 -1.79 23.90
N ARG A 14 -6.33 -2.19 24.56
CA ARG A 14 -6.73 -3.61 24.60
C ARG A 14 -7.11 -4.13 23.22
N TYR A 15 -7.77 -3.30 22.42
CA TYR A 15 -8.11 -3.64 21.04
C TYR A 15 -6.87 -3.92 20.18
N ALA A 16 -5.82 -3.11 20.32
CA ALA A 16 -4.54 -3.31 19.64
C ALA A 16 -3.84 -4.62 20.07
N GLU A 17 -3.87 -4.95 21.37
CA GLU A 17 -3.36 -6.22 21.88
C GLU A 17 -4.10 -7.43 21.28
N LEU A 18 -5.43 -7.41 21.34
CA LEU A 18 -6.26 -8.49 20.80
C LEU A 18 -6.08 -8.64 19.28
N SER A 19 -5.97 -7.53 18.56
CA SER A 19 -5.70 -7.51 17.13
C SER A 19 -4.37 -8.20 16.81
N ALA A 20 -3.33 -7.94 17.60
CA ALA A 20 -2.01 -8.55 17.42
C ALA A 20 -2.05 -10.07 17.69
N GLU A 21 -2.94 -10.51 18.59
CA GLU A 21 -3.13 -11.94 18.88
C GLU A 21 -3.77 -12.67 17.70
N VAL A 22 -4.74 -12.03 17.03
CA VAL A 22 -5.48 -12.63 15.91
C VAL A 22 -4.87 -12.41 14.52
N ASP A 23 -3.77 -11.65 14.40
CA ASP A 23 -3.09 -11.31 13.13
C ASP A 23 -2.75 -12.52 12.24
N GLY A 24 -2.63 -13.73 12.82
CA GLY A 24 -2.38 -14.97 12.09
C GLY A 24 -3.61 -15.64 11.47
N THR A 25 -4.80 -15.03 11.53
CA THR A 25 -6.02 -15.62 10.96
C THR A 25 -7.07 -14.61 10.52
N GLN A 26 -7.73 -14.90 9.40
CA GLN A 26 -8.86 -14.14 8.85
C GLN A 26 -10.22 -14.78 9.16
N ASP A 27 -10.23 -15.97 9.77
CA ASP A 27 -11.46 -16.68 10.10
C ASP A 27 -12.13 -16.05 11.34
N PRO A 28 -13.31 -15.44 11.22
CA PRO A 28 -13.98 -14.79 12.34
C PRO A 28 -14.22 -15.71 13.55
N GLU A 29 -14.47 -17.00 13.31
CA GLU A 29 -14.67 -17.98 14.38
C GLU A 29 -13.38 -18.19 15.16
N LYS A 30 -12.27 -18.36 14.44
CA LYS A 30 -10.95 -18.54 15.04
C LYS A 30 -10.48 -17.26 15.75
N GLN A 31 -10.77 -16.08 15.20
CA GLN A 31 -10.52 -14.81 15.89
C GLN A 31 -11.28 -14.75 17.22
N ALA A 32 -12.59 -15.05 17.20
CA ALA A 32 -13.44 -15.08 18.38
C ALA A 32 -12.97 -16.10 19.42
N GLU A 33 -12.49 -17.26 18.99
CA GLU A 33 -11.90 -18.28 19.87
C GLU A 33 -10.61 -17.78 20.55
N ILE A 34 -9.70 -17.15 19.79
CA ILE A 34 -8.43 -16.60 20.32
C ILE A 34 -8.72 -15.51 21.35
N VAL A 35 -9.58 -14.53 21.04
CA VAL A 35 -9.93 -13.45 21.99
C VAL A 35 -10.76 -13.96 23.17
N GLY A 36 -11.56 -15.00 22.96
CA GLY A 36 -12.30 -15.72 24.01
C GLY A 36 -11.38 -16.29 25.08
N ARG A 37 -10.26 -16.92 24.67
CA ARG A 37 -9.21 -17.38 25.58
C ARG A 37 -8.54 -16.24 26.37
N LEU A 38 -8.66 -15.00 25.90
CA LEU A 38 -8.16 -13.78 26.53
C LEU A 38 -9.22 -13.01 27.32
N GLY A 39 -10.38 -13.65 27.57
CA GLY A 39 -11.45 -13.12 28.42
C GLY A 39 -12.43 -12.17 27.72
N VAL A 40 -12.44 -12.14 26.39
CA VAL A 40 -13.32 -11.26 25.60
C VAL A 40 -14.44 -12.07 24.98
N GLN A 41 -15.70 -11.69 25.22
CA GLN A 41 -16.81 -12.38 24.58
C GLN A 41 -16.84 -12.07 23.07
N ARG A 42 -17.32 -13.03 22.28
CA ARG A 42 -17.46 -12.88 20.82
C ARG A 42 -18.23 -11.63 20.43
N ALA A 43 -19.35 -11.35 21.09
CA ALA A 43 -20.18 -10.18 20.80
C ALA A 43 -19.43 -8.86 21.04
N ASP A 44 -18.64 -8.80 22.12
CA ASP A 44 -17.82 -7.63 22.46
C ASP A 44 -16.67 -7.43 21.47
N TRP A 45 -16.05 -8.53 21.02
CA TRP A 45 -15.01 -8.48 20.00
C TRP A 45 -15.54 -7.93 18.67
N GLU A 46 -16.66 -8.44 18.18
CA GLU A 46 -17.26 -7.95 16.93
C GLU A 46 -17.71 -6.48 17.04
N ALA A 47 -18.30 -6.10 18.18
CA ALA A 47 -18.66 -4.71 18.46
C ALA A 47 -17.44 -3.79 18.48
N ALA A 48 -16.35 -4.20 19.14
CA ALA A 48 -15.11 -3.45 19.20
C ALA A 48 -14.43 -3.32 17.83
N LYS A 49 -14.32 -4.42 17.06
CA LYS A 49 -13.85 -4.37 15.67
C LYS A 49 -14.62 -3.33 14.88
N SER A 50 -15.94 -3.49 14.79
CA SER A 50 -16.80 -2.61 14.00
C SER A 50 -16.69 -1.15 14.44
N GLY A 51 -16.74 -0.90 15.75
CA GLY A 51 -16.70 0.45 16.28
C GLY A 51 -15.34 1.13 16.14
N TRP A 52 -14.23 0.41 16.33
CA TRP A 52 -12.89 0.98 16.11
C TRP A 52 -12.60 1.22 14.63
N THR A 53 -13.03 0.32 13.73
CA THR A 53 -12.97 0.59 12.27
C THR A 53 -13.71 1.85 11.90
N ALA A 54 -14.97 1.99 12.35
CA ALA A 54 -15.79 3.16 12.05
C ALA A 54 -15.11 4.45 12.52
N ARG A 55 -14.52 4.46 13.73
CA ARG A 55 -13.78 5.62 14.26
C ARG A 55 -12.48 5.90 13.51
N MET A 56 -11.79 4.89 13.00
CA MET A 56 -10.59 5.09 12.18
C MET A 56 -10.91 5.65 10.79
N GLN A 57 -12.09 5.34 10.25
CA GLN A 57 -12.57 5.84 8.96
C GLN A 57 -13.27 7.22 9.06
N ASP A 58 -13.63 7.64 10.27
CA ASP A 58 -14.31 8.91 10.51
C ASP A 58 -13.38 10.11 10.20
N MET A 59 -13.70 10.83 9.13
CA MET A 59 -12.96 12.01 8.70
C MET A 59 -12.99 13.15 9.74
N SER A 60 -14.04 13.23 10.55
CA SER A 60 -14.15 14.25 11.60
C SER A 60 -13.15 14.01 12.73
N LEU A 61 -12.72 12.76 12.91
CA LEU A 61 -11.65 12.39 13.84
C LEU A 61 -10.26 12.54 13.22
N MET A 62 -10.15 13.02 11.97
CA MET A 62 -8.91 13.31 11.26
C MET A 62 -7.85 12.19 11.36
N GLY A 63 -8.26 10.93 11.39
CA GLY A 63 -7.33 9.81 11.56
C GLY A 63 -6.59 9.78 12.90
N GLN A 64 -6.97 10.58 13.90
CA GLN A 64 -6.34 10.60 15.23
C GLN A 64 -6.37 9.21 15.88
N VAL A 65 -7.48 8.48 15.72
CA VAL A 65 -7.61 7.12 16.24
C VAL A 65 -6.62 6.18 15.57
N ALA A 66 -6.45 6.27 14.25
CA ALA A 66 -5.47 5.48 13.51
C ALA A 66 -4.03 5.82 13.94
N MET A 67 -3.71 7.11 14.09
CA MET A 67 -2.39 7.57 14.56
C MET A 67 -2.05 7.05 15.95
N ARG A 68 -3.04 6.92 16.84
CA ARG A 68 -2.84 6.35 18.19
C ARG A 68 -2.82 4.82 18.19
N TYR A 69 -3.60 4.18 17.33
CA TYR A 69 -3.67 2.72 17.23
C TYR A 69 -2.36 2.10 16.75
N MET A 70 -1.74 2.69 15.72
CA MET A 70 -0.53 2.13 15.10
C MET A 70 0.62 1.85 16.10
N PRO A 71 1.07 2.80 16.94
CA PRO A 71 2.13 2.52 17.90
C PRO A 71 1.71 1.49 18.96
N LEU A 72 0.43 1.44 19.35
CA LEU A 72 -0.09 0.45 20.29
C LEU A 72 -0.05 -0.97 19.69
N TYR A 73 -0.45 -1.09 18.43
CA TYR A 73 -0.43 -2.35 17.70
C TYR A 73 0.99 -2.87 17.50
N GLN A 74 1.92 -2.00 17.10
CA GLN A 74 3.33 -2.35 16.97
C GLN A 74 3.95 -2.77 18.32
N ALA A 75 3.61 -2.08 19.41
CA ALA A 75 4.05 -2.48 20.74
C ALA A 75 3.48 -3.85 21.16
N ALA A 76 2.23 -4.16 20.81
CA ALA A 76 1.62 -5.46 21.06
C ALA A 76 2.31 -6.58 20.25
N LEU A 77 2.59 -6.36 18.96
CA LEU A 77 3.34 -7.31 18.13
C LEU A 77 4.76 -7.57 18.68
N ALA A 78 5.44 -6.52 19.14
CA ALA A 78 6.77 -6.63 19.74
C ALA A 78 6.74 -7.46 21.03
N LYS A 79 5.71 -7.32 21.87
CA LYS A 79 5.54 -8.16 23.07
C LYS A 79 5.29 -9.64 22.72
N LYS A 80 4.49 -9.89 21.67
CA LYS A 80 4.16 -11.25 21.20
C LYS A 80 5.36 -11.98 20.59
N SER A 81 6.31 -11.23 20.05
CA SER A 81 7.52 -11.76 19.43
C SER A 81 8.74 -11.47 20.32
N PRO A 82 9.01 -12.28 21.37
CA PRO A 82 10.10 -12.04 22.32
C PRO A 82 11.51 -12.05 21.69
N GLY A 83 11.63 -12.46 20.42
CA GLY A 83 12.85 -12.30 19.61
C GLY A 83 12.93 -11.01 18.79
N GLY A 84 12.04 -10.05 19.03
CA GLY A 84 11.92 -8.81 18.26
C GLY A 84 11.42 -9.01 16.82
N ALA A 85 11.25 -7.90 16.11
CA ALA A 85 11.08 -7.94 14.66
C ALA A 85 12.33 -8.60 14.05
N PRO A 86 12.18 -9.60 13.16
CA PRO A 86 13.33 -10.16 12.47
C PRO A 86 14.11 -9.02 11.80
N GLN A 87 15.39 -8.93 12.11
CA GLN A 87 16.24 -7.92 11.50
C GLN A 87 16.65 -8.45 10.13
N ILE A 88 16.24 -7.75 9.08
CA ILE A 88 16.65 -8.05 7.71
C ILE A 88 17.34 -6.82 7.12
N SER A 89 18.26 -7.03 6.19
CA SER A 89 18.91 -5.93 5.47
C SER A 89 17.93 -5.22 4.52
N PHE A 90 18.33 -4.06 3.99
CA PHE A 90 17.53 -3.35 2.99
C PHE A 90 17.39 -4.19 1.71
N GLU A 91 18.49 -4.83 1.30
CA GLU A 91 18.57 -5.68 0.13
C GLU A 91 17.66 -6.91 0.28
N ASP A 92 17.61 -7.48 1.48
CA ASP A 92 16.69 -8.57 1.82
C ASP A 92 15.23 -8.11 1.75
N TYR A 93 14.92 -6.92 2.26
CA TYR A 93 13.57 -6.37 2.20
C TYR A 93 13.12 -6.13 0.77
N VAL A 94 14.00 -5.62 -0.10
CA VAL A 94 13.76 -5.50 -1.54
C VAL A 94 13.48 -6.86 -2.17
N ALA A 95 14.30 -7.88 -1.85
CA ALA A 95 14.11 -9.23 -2.38
C ALA A 95 12.75 -9.84 -1.99
N MET A 96 12.36 -9.70 -0.72
CA MET A 96 11.06 -10.15 -0.23
C MET A 96 9.91 -9.39 -0.90
N SER A 97 10.00 -8.06 -0.97
CA SER A 97 8.97 -7.20 -1.58
C SER A 97 8.75 -7.53 -3.06
N ALA A 98 9.83 -7.82 -3.79
CA ALA A 98 9.80 -8.16 -5.20
C ALA A 98 9.12 -9.50 -5.53
N CYS A 99 8.99 -10.40 -4.55
CA CYS A 99 8.33 -11.69 -4.70
C CYS A 99 6.80 -11.56 -4.75
N VAL A 100 6.23 -10.61 -4.01
CA VAL A 100 4.77 -10.43 -3.90
C VAL A 100 4.08 -10.31 -5.27
N PRO A 101 4.53 -9.47 -6.22
CA PRO A 101 3.91 -9.35 -7.55
C PRO A 101 4.20 -10.52 -8.51
N VAL A 102 4.90 -11.57 -8.07
CA VAL A 102 5.25 -12.75 -8.90
C VAL A 102 4.66 -14.04 -8.34
N ILE A 103 4.84 -14.31 -7.05
CA ILE A 103 4.39 -15.54 -6.39
C ILE A 103 3.25 -15.31 -5.39
N GLY A 104 2.76 -14.07 -5.28
CA GLY A 104 1.73 -13.68 -4.33
C GLY A 104 2.26 -13.51 -2.91
N TYR A 105 1.44 -12.89 -2.06
CA TYR A 105 1.75 -12.64 -0.65
C TYR A 105 1.99 -13.95 0.12
N GLU A 106 1.05 -14.89 0.04
CA GLU A 106 1.15 -16.21 0.70
C GLU A 106 2.38 -17.01 0.20
N GLY A 107 2.65 -16.95 -1.10
CA GLY A 107 3.83 -17.60 -1.69
C GLY A 107 5.14 -17.02 -1.15
N MET A 108 5.22 -15.71 -0.96
CA MET A 108 6.37 -15.03 -0.35
C MET A 108 6.55 -15.45 1.11
N LEU A 109 5.48 -15.44 1.91
CA LEU A 109 5.52 -15.87 3.30
C LEU A 109 6.03 -17.32 3.43
N GLN A 110 5.48 -18.22 2.60
CA GLN A 110 5.88 -19.63 2.56
C GLN A 110 7.34 -19.81 2.12
N HIS A 111 7.77 -19.08 1.08
CA HIS A 111 9.13 -19.17 0.55
C HIS A 111 10.18 -18.78 1.59
N TYR A 112 9.98 -17.64 2.25
CA TYR A 112 10.91 -17.11 3.26
C TYR A 112 10.70 -17.69 4.66
N LYS A 113 9.70 -18.56 4.82
CA LYS A 113 9.32 -19.15 6.12
C LYS A 113 9.06 -18.07 7.18
N VAL A 114 8.45 -16.96 6.76
CA VAL A 114 8.04 -15.88 7.65
C VAL A 114 6.54 -15.94 7.90
N THR A 115 6.13 -15.59 9.11
CA THR A 115 4.72 -15.42 9.43
C THR A 115 4.20 -14.06 8.93
N SER A 116 2.88 -13.92 8.80
CA SER A 116 2.25 -12.64 8.50
C SER A 116 2.69 -11.55 9.48
N ALA A 117 2.71 -11.87 10.78
CA ALA A 117 3.16 -10.97 11.84
C ALA A 117 4.62 -10.53 11.65
N GLN A 118 5.52 -11.47 11.32
CA GLN A 118 6.92 -11.17 11.02
C GLN A 118 7.05 -10.22 9.82
N TRP A 119 6.31 -10.47 8.74
CA TRP A 119 6.28 -9.58 7.60
C TRP A 119 5.75 -8.20 7.95
N THR A 120 4.66 -8.10 8.71
CA THR A 120 4.08 -6.82 9.15
C THR A 120 5.09 -5.99 9.96
N MET A 121 5.85 -6.65 10.84
CA MET A 121 6.92 -5.98 11.60
C MET A 121 8.07 -5.52 10.69
N ILE A 122 8.54 -6.38 9.78
CA ILE A 122 9.58 -6.06 8.80
C ILE A 122 9.18 -4.87 7.93
N ALA A 123 7.99 -4.93 7.32
CA ALA A 123 7.47 -3.88 6.45
C ALA A 123 7.23 -2.58 7.24
N GLY A 124 6.69 -2.67 8.45
CA GLY A 124 6.50 -1.52 9.34
C GLY A 124 7.83 -0.80 9.63
N HIS A 125 8.89 -1.55 9.93
CA HIS A 125 10.23 -0.99 10.11
C HIS A 125 10.71 -0.26 8.85
N TRP A 126 10.76 -0.93 7.71
CA TRP A 126 11.29 -0.34 6.48
C TRP A 126 10.45 0.83 5.94
N ASN A 127 9.13 0.80 6.11
CA ASN A 127 8.25 1.91 5.75
C ASN A 127 8.52 3.18 6.58
N SER A 128 9.05 3.05 7.79
CA SER A 128 9.47 4.20 8.61
C SER A 128 10.88 4.70 8.25
N VAL A 129 11.75 3.79 7.81
CA VAL A 129 13.17 4.05 7.52
C VAL A 129 13.36 4.64 6.12
N ILE A 130 12.68 4.10 5.10
CA ILE A 130 12.88 4.50 3.69
C ILE A 130 12.61 5.99 3.46
N PRO A 131 11.48 6.58 3.91
CA PRO A 131 11.18 7.99 3.64
C PRO A 131 12.14 8.97 4.34
N THR A 132 12.80 8.52 5.41
CA THR A 132 13.69 9.36 6.23
C THR A 132 15.17 9.23 5.86
N ASN A 133 15.52 8.27 5.00
CA ASN A 133 16.90 7.96 4.65
C ASN A 133 17.11 8.00 3.12
N PRO A 134 17.73 9.08 2.58
CA PRO A 134 17.92 9.27 1.14
C PRO A 134 18.61 8.10 0.42
N GLN A 135 19.46 7.35 1.12
CA GLN A 135 20.14 6.16 0.59
C GLN A 135 19.18 5.06 0.11
N TYR A 136 17.95 5.02 0.62
CA TYR A 136 16.94 4.01 0.27
C TYR A 136 15.87 4.51 -0.70
N MET A 137 16.00 5.74 -1.23
CA MET A 137 15.04 6.32 -2.18
C MET A 137 14.90 5.50 -3.48
N GLN A 138 15.87 4.65 -3.79
CA GLN A 138 15.83 3.74 -4.94
C GLN A 138 15.01 2.47 -4.70
N TYR A 139 14.37 2.30 -3.53
CA TYR A 139 13.60 1.11 -3.16
C TYR A 139 12.65 0.65 -4.28
N GLY A 140 11.79 1.53 -4.81
CA GLY A 140 10.84 1.17 -5.86
C GLY A 140 11.51 0.66 -7.14
N LEU A 141 12.62 1.27 -7.55
CA LEU A 141 13.39 0.84 -8.73
C LEU A 141 14.03 -0.54 -8.50
N LEU A 142 14.61 -0.76 -7.32
CA LEU A 142 15.27 -2.02 -6.97
C LEU A 142 14.25 -3.17 -6.88
N VAL A 143 13.08 -2.92 -6.29
CA VAL A 143 11.96 -3.88 -6.27
C VAL A 143 11.52 -4.22 -7.69
N GLN A 144 11.35 -3.21 -8.55
CA GLN A 144 10.97 -3.43 -9.95
C GLN A 144 12.00 -4.28 -10.72
N GLN A 145 13.30 -3.99 -10.54
CA GLN A 145 14.38 -4.76 -11.16
C GLN A 145 14.39 -6.22 -10.69
N GLU A 146 14.24 -6.43 -9.38
CA GLU A 146 14.21 -7.77 -8.81
C GLU A 146 12.95 -8.55 -9.22
N THR A 147 11.78 -7.89 -9.27
CA THR A 147 10.54 -8.48 -9.79
C THR A 147 10.71 -8.92 -11.25
N ALA A 148 11.33 -8.08 -12.10
CA ALA A 148 11.59 -8.42 -13.49
C ALA A 148 12.51 -9.64 -13.61
N ARG A 149 13.54 -9.73 -12.77
CA ARG A 149 14.45 -10.89 -12.70
C ARG A 149 13.70 -12.18 -12.34
N ILE A 150 12.81 -12.14 -11.35
CA ILE A 150 12.04 -13.31 -10.94
C ILE A 150 11.06 -13.73 -12.05
N ARG A 151 10.39 -12.77 -12.71
CA ARG A 151 9.51 -13.05 -13.86
C ARG A 151 10.25 -13.67 -15.05
N ALA A 152 11.51 -13.33 -15.25
CA ALA A 152 12.37 -13.93 -16.27
C ALA A 152 12.86 -15.35 -15.92
N GLY A 153 12.33 -15.96 -14.85
CA GLY A 153 12.69 -17.32 -14.40
C GLY A 153 13.79 -17.35 -13.34
N GLY A 154 14.25 -16.20 -12.85
CA GLY A 154 15.18 -16.14 -11.73
C GLY A 154 14.56 -16.63 -10.43
N GLN A 155 15.25 -17.47 -9.67
CA GLN A 155 14.79 -17.88 -8.33
C GLN A 155 14.84 -16.70 -7.35
N PRO A 156 13.88 -16.54 -6.42
CA PRO A 156 13.96 -15.53 -5.36
C PRO A 156 15.30 -15.58 -4.62
N LYS A 157 15.86 -14.41 -4.28
CA LYS A 157 17.13 -14.34 -3.56
C LYS A 157 16.96 -14.92 -2.14
N PRO A 158 17.94 -15.70 -1.63
CA PRO A 158 17.94 -16.10 -0.24
C PRO A 158 18.09 -14.86 0.63
N VAL A 159 17.37 -14.85 1.76
CA VAL A 159 17.34 -13.71 2.70
C VAL A 159 17.88 -14.14 4.04
N ALA A 160 18.73 -13.29 4.64
CA ALA A 160 19.26 -13.51 5.98
C ALA A 160 18.29 -12.97 7.03
N ILE A 161 17.40 -13.84 7.52
CA ILE A 161 16.47 -13.48 8.60
C ILE A 161 17.18 -13.68 9.94
N GLY A 162 17.77 -12.60 10.47
CA GLY A 162 18.35 -12.62 11.80
C GLY A 162 17.26 -12.80 12.85
N ALA A 163 17.37 -13.84 13.68
CA ALA A 163 16.66 -13.85 14.97
C ALA A 163 17.11 -12.60 15.71
N GLY A 164 16.19 -11.67 15.99
CA GLY A 164 16.50 -10.32 16.47
C GLY A 164 17.23 -10.29 17.80
N GLY A 165 18.54 -10.52 17.77
CA GLY A 165 19.49 -9.96 18.72
C GLY A 165 19.85 -8.58 18.22
N ALA A 166 19.42 -7.54 18.94
CA ALA A 166 19.70 -6.15 18.62
C ALA A 166 21.22 -5.86 18.63
N ALA A 167 21.89 -6.14 17.52
CA ALA A 167 23.20 -5.60 17.21
C ALA A 167 23.03 -4.77 15.95
N ALA A 168 22.95 -3.45 16.13
CA ALA A 168 22.99 -2.50 15.04
C ALA A 168 24.28 -2.74 14.23
N GLN A 169 24.15 -3.34 13.04
CA GLN A 169 25.24 -3.34 12.07
C GLN A 169 25.37 -1.91 11.56
N GLY A 170 26.36 -1.20 12.12
CA GLY A 170 26.80 0.07 11.58
C GLY A 170 27.32 -0.11 10.14
N PRO A 171 27.29 0.95 9.32
CA PRO A 171 27.82 0.92 7.96
C PRO A 171 29.35 0.87 8.04
N GLY A 172 29.92 -0.34 8.06
CA GLY A 172 31.37 -0.49 8.09
C GLY A 172 31.81 -1.95 8.07
N ALA A 173 32.48 -2.33 6.98
CA ALA A 173 33.21 -3.58 6.75
C ALA A 173 32.43 -4.71 6.04
N GLN A 174 32.03 -4.48 4.79
CA GLN A 174 31.96 -5.56 3.81
C GLN A 174 33.41 -6.04 3.51
N GLY A 175 33.74 -7.20 4.05
CA GLY A 175 34.91 -7.97 3.64
C GLY A 175 34.83 -8.30 2.15
N ALA A 176 35.97 -8.18 1.48
CA ALA A 176 36.15 -8.43 0.06
C ALA A 176 35.62 -9.82 -0.34
N MET A 177 34.64 -9.84 -1.25
CA MET A 177 34.33 -11.04 -2.02
C MET A 177 35.29 -11.13 -3.22
N PRO A 178 35.76 -12.33 -3.60
CA PRO A 178 36.54 -12.52 -4.82
C PRO A 178 35.66 -12.29 -6.06
N ALA A 179 36.20 -11.52 -7.00
CA ALA A 179 35.57 -11.18 -8.27
C ALA A 179 35.25 -12.44 -9.10
N ALA A 180 33.96 -12.73 -9.27
CA ALA A 180 33.48 -13.63 -10.30
C ALA A 180 33.43 -12.88 -11.64
N ALA A 181 34.16 -13.41 -12.63
CA ALA A 181 34.25 -12.86 -13.97
C ALA A 181 32.87 -12.78 -14.64
N ASN A 182 32.54 -11.60 -15.15
CA ASN A 182 31.31 -11.32 -15.89
C ASN A 182 31.60 -11.47 -17.41
N PRO A 183 31.06 -12.48 -18.12
CA PRO A 183 31.40 -12.74 -19.53
C PRO A 183 30.42 -12.10 -20.53
N TYR A 184 29.93 -10.89 -20.27
CA TYR A 184 29.13 -10.13 -21.23
C TYR A 184 29.68 -8.71 -21.40
N ALA A 185 30.84 -8.63 -22.06
CA ALA A 185 31.33 -7.42 -22.69
C ALA A 185 31.61 -7.75 -24.16
N GLN A 186 30.66 -7.38 -25.03
CA GLN A 186 30.86 -6.90 -26.41
C GLN A 186 29.52 -6.89 -27.13
N GLN A 187 28.91 -5.72 -27.25
CA GLN A 187 27.95 -5.42 -28.30
C GLN A 187 28.51 -4.26 -29.14
N PRO A 188 28.60 -4.39 -30.47
CA PRO A 188 29.18 -3.38 -31.34
C PRO A 188 28.26 -2.16 -31.52
N ALA A 189 28.92 -1.02 -31.70
CA ALA A 189 28.35 0.31 -31.88
C ALA A 189 27.38 0.37 -33.08
N ASN A 190 26.24 1.03 -32.86
CA ASN A 190 25.21 1.29 -33.86
C ASN A 190 25.52 2.64 -34.56
N PRO A 191 25.80 2.70 -35.88
CA PRO A 191 26.20 3.94 -36.53
C PRO A 191 25.09 4.50 -37.43
N TYR A 192 24.05 5.12 -36.87
CA TYR A 192 23.14 5.99 -37.63
C TYR A 192 22.52 7.05 -36.71
N ALA A 193 23.19 8.20 -36.60
CA ALA A 193 22.59 9.46 -36.18
C ALA A 193 22.89 10.49 -37.27
N GLN A 194 22.00 10.60 -38.25
CA GLN A 194 22.00 11.71 -39.20
C GLN A 194 20.86 12.67 -38.87
N GLN A 195 21.29 13.92 -38.77
CA GLN A 195 20.54 15.15 -38.63
C GLN A 195 19.39 15.27 -39.64
N ALA A 196 18.23 15.73 -39.18
CA ALA A 196 17.25 16.38 -40.04
C ALA A 196 16.84 17.71 -39.38
N ALA A 197 17.25 18.80 -40.03
CA ALA A 197 16.85 20.16 -39.75
C ALA A 197 15.39 20.38 -40.16
N ASN A 198 14.64 21.13 -39.37
CA ASN A 198 13.29 21.57 -39.71
C ASN A 198 13.25 23.11 -39.68
N PRO A 199 13.14 23.79 -40.82
CA PRO A 199 12.83 25.21 -40.87
C PRO A 199 11.47 25.41 -41.54
N TYR A 200 10.42 25.82 -40.82
CA TYR A 200 9.39 26.68 -41.41
C TYR A 200 8.71 27.51 -40.32
N THR A 201 8.81 28.81 -40.55
CA THR A 201 8.00 29.90 -40.04
C THR A 201 6.54 29.74 -40.47
N GLN A 202 5.58 30.20 -39.67
CA GLN A 202 4.61 31.22 -40.09
C GLN A 202 3.79 31.74 -38.90
N GLN A 203 3.82 33.07 -38.76
CA GLN A 203 2.91 33.88 -37.96
C GLN A 203 1.56 33.98 -38.66
N THR A 204 0.46 34.02 -37.92
CA THR A 204 -0.72 34.82 -38.31
C THR A 204 -1.59 35.16 -37.09
N PRO A 205 -2.26 36.33 -37.05
CA PRO A 205 -2.87 36.87 -35.83
C PRO A 205 -4.41 37.07 -35.88
N TYR A 206 -5.00 37.25 -34.68
CA TYR A 206 -6.33 37.80 -34.29
C TYR A 206 -7.63 37.01 -34.55
N ALA A 207 -8.38 36.76 -33.46
CA ALA A 207 -9.81 37.11 -33.20
C ALA A 207 -10.25 36.46 -31.87
N GLN A 208 -10.41 37.21 -30.78
CA GLN A 208 -11.66 37.81 -30.25
C GLN A 208 -12.81 36.85 -29.92
N GLN A 209 -13.14 36.84 -28.61
CA GLN A 209 -14.47 36.74 -27.97
C GLN A 209 -15.33 35.48 -28.17
N ALA A 210 -15.62 34.79 -27.06
CA ALA A 210 -17.00 34.72 -26.54
C ALA A 210 -16.99 34.15 -25.10
N ALA A 211 -17.57 34.93 -24.19
CA ALA A 211 -17.99 34.47 -22.88
C ALA A 211 -19.16 33.49 -23.02
N ASN A 212 -19.21 32.45 -22.19
CA ASN A 212 -20.46 31.77 -21.88
C ASN A 212 -20.55 31.53 -20.38
N ALA A 213 -21.48 32.28 -19.78
CA ALA A 213 -21.96 32.18 -18.43
C ALA A 213 -23.41 31.70 -18.49
N TYR A 214 -23.71 30.55 -17.89
CA TYR A 214 -25.02 30.08 -17.41
C TYR A 214 -24.67 28.94 -16.44
N GLY A 215 -25.03 28.90 -15.15
CA GLY A 215 -26.13 29.55 -14.45
C GLY A 215 -27.24 28.53 -14.21
N GLN A 216 -27.40 28.13 -12.94
CA GLN A 216 -28.64 27.77 -12.24
C GLN A 216 -28.70 26.42 -11.48
N GLN A 217 -28.95 26.61 -10.19
CA GLN A 217 -29.50 25.72 -9.16
C GLN A 217 -30.90 25.16 -9.53
N ALA A 218 -31.29 24.04 -8.89
CA ALA A 218 -32.40 23.90 -7.92
C ALA A 218 -32.88 22.39 -7.81
N PRO A 219 -33.85 21.99 -6.96
CA PRO A 219 -33.61 21.22 -5.73
C PRO A 219 -34.56 19.99 -5.48
N TYR A 220 -34.40 19.32 -4.32
CA TYR A 220 -35.23 18.23 -3.72
C TYR A 220 -35.20 16.86 -4.44
N GLY A 221 -35.15 15.69 -3.80
CA GLY A 221 -35.22 15.24 -2.41
C GLY A 221 -35.80 13.81 -2.42
N GLN A 222 -35.28 12.87 -1.64
CA GLN A 222 -36.09 11.80 -1.02
C GLN A 222 -35.29 10.95 -0.03
N GLN A 223 -35.94 10.75 1.10
CA GLN A 223 -35.57 10.00 2.28
C GLN A 223 -36.26 8.62 2.23
N ALA A 224 -35.74 7.69 3.05
CA ALA A 224 -36.35 6.43 3.50
C ALA A 224 -36.08 5.17 2.66
N HIS A 225 -35.13 4.35 3.12
CA HIS A 225 -35.38 2.95 3.50
C HIS A 225 -34.24 2.40 4.38
N TYR A 226 -34.54 2.18 5.66
CA TYR A 226 -33.72 1.42 6.62
C TYR A 226 -34.34 0.03 6.83
N ASN A 227 -33.48 -0.95 7.13
CA ASN A 227 -33.75 -2.32 7.60
C ASN A 227 -33.88 -3.45 6.56
N ALA A 228 -32.74 -3.82 5.95
CA ALA A 228 -32.47 -5.21 5.53
C ALA A 228 -30.96 -5.59 5.48
N GLN A 229 -30.05 -4.71 5.92
CA GLN A 229 -28.60 -4.82 5.66
C GLN A 229 -27.80 -5.21 6.92
N ALA A 230 -28.25 -6.19 7.70
CA ALA A 230 -27.55 -6.63 8.91
C ALA A 230 -26.78 -7.96 8.75
N GLN A 231 -27.00 -8.71 7.66
CA GLN A 231 -26.41 -10.05 7.49
C GLN A 231 -25.29 -10.14 6.43
N HIS A 232 -25.08 -9.09 5.61
CA HIS A 232 -23.98 -9.04 4.63
C HIS A 232 -22.78 -8.19 5.08
N VAL A 233 -22.89 -7.50 6.23
CA VAL A 233 -21.83 -6.64 6.76
C VAL A 233 -20.69 -7.44 7.39
N GLY A 234 -20.94 -8.65 7.93
CA GLY A 234 -19.93 -9.46 8.62
C GLY A 234 -18.77 -9.96 7.74
N ALA A 235 -19.03 -10.28 6.47
CA ALA A 235 -17.98 -10.71 5.53
C ALA A 235 -17.24 -9.52 4.88
N GLN A 236 -17.90 -8.36 4.79
CA GLN A 236 -17.31 -7.11 4.26
C GLN A 236 -16.52 -6.32 5.33
N LEU A 237 -16.81 -6.53 6.62
CA LEU A 237 -16.08 -5.89 7.73
C LEU A 237 -14.78 -6.62 8.08
N GLY A 238 -14.72 -7.94 7.90
CA GLY A 238 -13.44 -8.69 7.92
C GLY A 238 -12.49 -8.18 6.83
N SER A 239 -13.04 -7.82 5.66
CA SER A 239 -12.31 -7.13 4.60
C SER A 239 -12.13 -5.63 4.82
N ALA A 240 -12.69 -5.04 5.89
CA ALA A 240 -12.46 -3.64 6.30
C ALA A 240 -11.33 -3.50 7.34
N PHE A 241 -11.05 -4.54 8.13
CA PHE A 241 -9.77 -4.68 8.82
C PHE A 241 -8.68 -5.17 7.89
N ASN A 242 -9.05 -6.00 6.91
CA ASN A 242 -8.22 -6.17 5.73
C ASN A 242 -8.05 -4.80 5.08
N ALA A 243 -9.06 -3.97 4.82
CA ALA A 243 -8.94 -2.58 4.37
C ALA A 243 -8.46 -1.57 5.42
N PHE A 244 -7.95 -1.99 6.58
CA PHE A 244 -7.14 -1.14 7.45
C PHE A 244 -5.70 -1.61 7.40
N GLY A 245 -5.44 -2.92 7.34
CA GLY A 245 -4.15 -3.49 6.90
C GLY A 245 -3.88 -3.33 5.38
N SER A 246 -4.89 -2.98 4.60
CA SER A 246 -4.98 -2.79 3.15
C SER A 246 -5.58 -1.43 2.79
N ALA A 247 -5.92 -0.57 3.78
CA ALA A 247 -5.83 0.89 3.62
C ALA A 247 -4.50 1.44 4.14
N LEU A 248 -3.95 0.91 5.25
CA LEU A 248 -2.51 1.02 5.52
C LEU A 248 -1.75 0.26 4.43
N GLY A 249 -2.28 -0.87 3.96
CA GLY A 249 -1.79 -1.53 2.77
C GLY A 249 -2.24 -0.88 1.47
N SER A 250 -3.13 0.13 1.46
CA SER A 250 -3.32 1.03 0.31
C SER A 250 -2.22 2.10 0.27
N LEU A 251 -1.64 2.38 1.43
CA LEU A 251 -0.39 3.14 1.60
C LEU A 251 0.86 2.29 1.27
N VAL A 252 0.77 0.96 1.35
CA VAL A 252 1.82 0.01 0.93
C VAL A 252 1.62 -0.48 -0.52
N ASP A 253 0.40 -0.58 -1.04
CA ASP A 253 0.09 -0.82 -2.46
C ASP A 253 0.60 0.35 -3.30
N SER A 254 0.63 1.57 -2.76
CA SER A 254 1.32 2.69 -3.39
C SER A 254 2.85 2.53 -3.50
N ALA A 255 3.44 1.55 -2.81
CA ALA A 255 4.88 1.24 -2.88
C ALA A 255 5.19 -0.01 -3.73
N VAL A 256 4.22 -0.90 -3.98
CA VAL A 256 4.41 -2.13 -4.77
C VAL A 256 3.28 -2.27 -5.81
N GLY A 257 3.33 -1.45 -6.86
CA GLY A 257 2.56 -1.68 -8.09
C GLY A 257 1.08 -1.28 -8.12
N GLY A 258 0.53 -0.71 -7.04
CA GLY A 258 -0.78 -0.04 -7.04
C GLY A 258 -0.64 1.44 -7.40
N LEU A 259 -1.60 1.96 -8.17
CA LEU A 259 -1.81 3.35 -8.61
C LEU A 259 -1.03 4.44 -7.85
N GLY A 260 0.29 4.50 -8.06
CA GLY A 260 1.19 5.46 -7.43
C GLY A 260 1.46 6.64 -8.36
N VAL A 261 1.94 7.76 -7.81
CA VAL A 261 2.39 8.90 -8.62
C VAL A 261 3.48 8.45 -9.59
N GLY A 262 3.32 8.77 -10.87
CA GLY A 262 4.17 8.32 -11.97
C GLY A 262 3.70 7.05 -12.67
N ALA A 263 2.70 6.33 -12.13
CA ALA A 263 2.17 5.13 -12.76
C ALA A 263 1.43 5.46 -14.07
N ARG A 264 1.66 4.64 -15.11
CA ARG A 264 0.90 4.69 -16.36
C ARG A 264 -0.41 3.93 -16.20
N VAL A 265 -1.51 4.62 -16.48
CA VAL A 265 -2.86 4.12 -16.23
C VAL A 265 -3.75 4.30 -17.45
N MET A 266 -4.80 3.50 -17.52
CA MET A 266 -5.93 3.69 -18.42
C MET A 266 -7.13 4.16 -17.61
N VAL A 267 -7.69 5.31 -17.99
CA VAL A 267 -8.90 5.87 -17.39
C VAL A 267 -10.10 5.54 -18.27
N GLN A 268 -11.09 4.83 -17.72
CA GLN A 268 -12.37 4.60 -18.39
C GLN A 268 -13.28 5.81 -18.22
N TRP A 269 -13.77 6.38 -19.31
CA TRP A 269 -14.68 7.52 -19.28
C TRP A 269 -16.15 7.10 -19.49
N SER A 270 -17.07 8.06 -19.36
CA SER A 270 -18.52 7.81 -19.48
C SER A 270 -18.96 7.40 -20.89
N ASP A 271 -18.13 7.63 -21.90
CA ASP A 271 -18.33 7.17 -23.28
C ASP A 271 -17.95 5.69 -23.47
N GLY A 272 -17.45 5.02 -22.42
CA GLY A 272 -16.99 3.64 -22.46
C GLY A 272 -15.56 3.47 -23.00
N ASN A 273 -14.95 4.53 -23.53
CA ASN A 273 -13.59 4.50 -24.04
C ASN A 273 -12.59 4.59 -22.89
N ARG A 274 -11.36 4.11 -23.14
CA ARG A 274 -10.25 4.17 -22.18
C ARG A 274 -9.15 5.08 -22.71
N TYR A 275 -8.70 5.99 -21.89
CA TYR A 275 -7.73 7.01 -22.24
C TYR A 275 -6.44 6.80 -21.42
N PRO A 276 -5.26 6.77 -22.08
CA PRO A 276 -4.00 6.63 -21.37
C PRO A 276 -3.67 7.91 -20.60
N GLY A 277 -3.08 7.77 -19.43
CA GLY A 277 -2.58 8.89 -18.63
C GLY A 277 -1.52 8.46 -17.63
N THR A 278 -0.99 9.45 -16.92
CA THR A 278 0.01 9.25 -15.84
C THR A 278 -0.54 9.81 -14.54
N VAL A 279 -0.51 9.02 -13.48
CA VAL A 279 -0.94 9.48 -12.15
C VAL A 279 0.00 10.59 -11.66
N THR A 280 -0.52 11.75 -11.31
CA THR A 280 0.26 12.88 -10.75
C THR A 280 0.04 13.08 -9.25
N ALA A 281 -1.10 12.66 -8.72
CA ALA A 281 -1.41 12.68 -7.30
C ALA A 281 -2.44 11.59 -6.95
N VAL A 282 -2.47 11.15 -5.70
CA VAL A 282 -3.45 10.20 -5.16
C VAL A 282 -4.05 10.79 -3.91
N GLN A 283 -5.38 10.88 -3.83
CA GLN A 283 -6.10 11.39 -2.66
C GLN A 283 -7.39 10.60 -2.47
N SER A 284 -7.52 9.93 -1.32
CA SER A 284 -8.75 9.33 -0.77
C SER A 284 -9.78 8.85 -1.80
N GLY A 285 -9.45 7.81 -2.55
CA GLY A 285 -10.36 7.17 -3.51
C GLY A 285 -10.46 7.86 -4.88
N GLN A 286 -9.68 8.93 -5.10
CA GLN A 286 -9.48 9.56 -6.39
C GLN A 286 -7.99 9.61 -6.74
N VAL A 287 -7.72 9.67 -8.04
CA VAL A 287 -6.39 9.72 -8.63
C VAL A 287 -6.37 10.89 -9.60
N GLU A 288 -5.44 11.82 -9.40
CA GLU A 288 -5.18 12.86 -10.39
C GLU A 288 -4.37 12.24 -11.53
N VAL A 289 -4.89 12.31 -12.74
CA VAL A 289 -4.26 11.76 -13.93
C VAL A 289 -3.96 12.89 -14.92
N ALA A 290 -2.71 12.99 -15.33
CA ALA A 290 -2.27 13.84 -16.44
C ALA A 290 -2.37 13.08 -17.76
N PHE A 291 -3.11 13.64 -18.72
CA PHE A 291 -3.33 13.07 -20.04
C PHE A 291 -2.32 13.62 -21.06
N PRO A 292 -2.10 12.94 -22.20
CA PRO A 292 -1.18 13.39 -23.25
C PRO A 292 -1.50 14.77 -23.85
N ASP A 293 -2.75 15.23 -23.74
CA ASP A 293 -3.19 16.56 -24.18
C ASP A 293 -2.83 17.69 -23.18
N GLY A 294 -2.15 17.35 -22.07
CA GLY A 294 -1.72 18.27 -21.03
C GLY A 294 -2.78 18.56 -19.96
N ARG A 295 -4.01 18.04 -20.10
CA ARG A 295 -5.07 18.21 -19.10
C ARG A 295 -4.83 17.29 -17.90
N ARG A 296 -5.32 17.71 -16.74
CA ARG A 296 -5.30 16.93 -15.51
C ARG A 296 -6.71 16.79 -14.98
N PHE A 297 -7.06 15.58 -14.54
CA PHE A 297 -8.37 15.32 -13.94
C PHE A 297 -8.22 14.42 -12.72
N TRP A 298 -9.01 14.74 -11.69
CA TRP A 298 -9.29 13.81 -10.60
C TRP A 298 -10.32 12.80 -11.07
N VAL A 299 -9.93 11.53 -11.06
CA VAL A 299 -10.73 10.40 -11.51
C VAL A 299 -10.95 9.48 -10.33
N PRO A 300 -12.18 8.99 -10.06
CA PRO A 300 -12.39 7.99 -9.02
C PRO A 300 -11.59 6.72 -9.33
N GLN A 301 -10.94 6.16 -8.30
CA GLN A 301 -10.01 5.04 -8.44
C GLN A 301 -10.63 3.84 -9.16
N GLY A 302 -11.94 3.61 -9.01
CA GLY A 302 -12.66 2.53 -9.71
C GLY A 302 -12.70 2.65 -11.24
N TYR A 303 -12.40 3.82 -11.81
CA TYR A 303 -12.31 4.04 -13.26
C TYR A 303 -10.86 4.00 -13.77
N VAL A 304 -9.88 3.74 -12.91
CA VAL A 304 -8.46 3.76 -13.26
C VAL A 304 -7.88 2.35 -13.14
N SER A 305 -7.34 1.83 -14.24
CA SER A 305 -6.65 0.53 -14.26
C SER A 305 -5.17 0.70 -14.55
N VAL A 306 -4.31 0.03 -13.79
CA VAL A 306 -2.86 -0.04 -14.07
C VAL A 306 -2.67 -0.82 -15.38
N THR A 307 -1.91 -0.25 -16.30
CA THR A 307 -1.68 -0.83 -17.63
C THR A 307 -0.98 -2.19 -17.49
N TYR A 308 -1.56 -3.27 -18.00
CA TYR A 308 -0.90 -4.57 -18.18
C TYR A 308 0.02 -4.54 -19.41
#